data_AF-A0A846XIV8-F1
#
_entry.id   AF-A0A846XIV8-F1
#
_cell.length_a   1.000
_cell.length_b   1.000
_cell.length_c   1.000
_cell.angle_alpha   90.00
_cell.angle_beta   90.00
_cell.angle_gamma   90.00
#
_symmetry.space_group_name_H-M   'P 1'
#
loop_
_entity.id
_entity.type
_entity.pdbx_description
1 polymer ?
#
loop_
_entity_poly.entity_id
_entity_poly.type
_entity_poly.pdbx_seq_one_letter_code
_entity_poly.pdbx_strand_id
1 'polypeptide(L)'
;MAATDVEPATDQHVTTVDPAEVPSAAFGWSGESRKTFRVAAVVVIIALLGMLIGNHSGQVENLYLIGFAAALAGILIYDVIYRRKPR
;
A
#
# COMPACT_ATOMS: atom_id res chain seq x y z
N MET A 1 23.88 38.21 9.20
CA MET A 1 23.27 37.15 10.02
C MET A 1 21.78 37.43 10.02
N ALA A 2 21.03 36.72 9.18
CA ALA A 2 19.58 36.94 9.04
C ALA A 2 18.86 36.03 10.03
N ALA A 3 17.95 36.62 10.81
CA ALA A 3 17.10 35.94 11.77
C ALA A 3 16.26 34.86 11.07
N THR A 4 16.45 33.60 11.46
CA THR A 4 15.60 32.48 11.03
C THR A 4 14.90 31.81 12.21
N ASP A 5 14.71 32.53 13.31
CA ASP A 5 13.81 32.11 14.38
C ASP A 5 12.37 32.40 13.95
N VAL A 6 11.91 31.62 12.97
CA VAL A 6 10.49 31.46 12.70
C VAL A 6 9.98 30.52 13.78
N GLU A 7 9.30 31.07 14.79
CA GLU A 7 8.47 30.22 15.64
C GLU A 7 7.55 29.41 14.73
N PRO A 8 7.53 28.07 14.83
CA PRO A 8 6.50 27.30 14.15
C PRO A 8 5.19 27.73 14.80
N ALA A 9 4.49 28.64 14.12
CA ALA A 9 3.08 28.88 14.36
C ALA A 9 2.42 27.51 14.49
N THR A 10 1.53 27.38 15.45
CA THR A 10 0.79 26.16 15.79
C THR A 10 -0.14 25.79 14.63
N ASP A 11 0.44 25.48 13.47
CA ASP A 11 -0.21 25.01 12.29
C ASP A 11 -0.57 23.56 12.61
N GLN A 12 -1.80 23.39 13.07
CA GLN A 12 -2.47 22.11 13.05
C GLN A 12 -2.65 21.72 11.57
N HIS A 13 -1.56 21.43 10.87
CA HIS A 13 -1.63 20.75 9.60
C HIS A 13 -2.20 19.38 9.93
N VAL A 14 -3.45 19.13 9.55
CA VAL A 14 -4.14 17.86 9.78
C VAL A 14 -3.47 16.81 8.91
N THR A 15 -2.29 16.33 9.33
CA THR A 15 -1.65 15.16 8.78
C THR A 15 -2.28 13.93 9.43
N THR A 16 -2.63 12.93 8.62
CA THR A 16 -3.17 11.66 9.12
C THR A 16 -2.15 10.89 9.96
N VAL A 17 -0.86 11.24 9.87
CA VAL A 17 0.27 10.62 10.56
C VAL A 17 0.97 11.66 11.42
N ASP A 18 1.43 11.25 12.61
CA ASP A 18 2.12 12.12 13.56
C ASP A 18 3.48 12.60 12.98
N PRO A 19 3.71 13.91 12.86
CA PRO A 19 5.01 14.45 12.45
C PRO A 19 6.18 14.04 13.36
N ALA A 20 5.92 13.66 14.62
CA ALA A 20 6.95 13.11 15.50
C ALA A 20 7.46 11.73 15.06
N GLU A 21 6.63 10.92 14.41
CA GLU A 21 7.02 9.64 13.81
C GLU A 21 7.58 9.82 12.40
N VAL A 22 6.95 10.69 11.60
CA VAL A 22 7.34 10.97 10.22
C VAL A 22 7.54 12.49 10.03
N PRO A 23 8.77 13.03 10.22
CA PRO A 23 9.03 14.47 10.14
C PRO A 23 8.71 15.08 8.78
N SER A 24 8.73 14.26 7.71
CA SER A 24 8.35 14.66 6.36
C SER A 24 6.85 14.65 6.11
N ALA A 25 6.00 14.35 7.12
CA ALA A 25 4.56 14.30 6.96
C ALA A 25 3.96 15.63 6.48
N ALA A 26 4.59 16.75 6.85
CA ALA A 26 4.19 18.09 6.40
C ALA A 26 4.62 18.41 4.95
N PHE A 27 5.54 17.65 4.36
CA PHE A 27 6.04 17.90 2.99
C PHE A 27 5.24 17.20 1.89
N GLY A 28 4.33 16.27 2.24
CA GLY A 28 3.50 15.59 1.24
C GLY A 28 2.97 14.22 1.67
N TRP A 29 2.91 13.28 0.73
CA TRP A 29 2.24 12.00 0.94
C TRP A 29 2.99 11.12 1.94
N SER A 30 2.39 10.98 3.12
CA SER A 30 2.91 10.22 4.26
C SER A 30 1.88 9.24 4.84
N GLY A 31 0.59 9.40 4.51
CA GLY A 31 -0.48 8.53 4.98
C GLY A 31 -0.63 7.23 4.19
N GLU A 32 -0.76 6.11 4.90
CA GLU A 32 -1.14 4.80 4.36
C GLU A 32 -2.64 4.53 4.63
N SER A 33 -3.39 4.21 3.58
CA SER A 33 -4.75 3.68 3.71
C SER A 33 -4.75 2.18 3.46
N ARG A 34 -5.00 1.40 4.52
CA ARG A 34 -5.12 -0.06 4.43
C ARG A 34 -6.21 -0.48 3.43
N LYS A 35 -7.31 0.26 3.38
CA LYS A 35 -8.40 -0.01 2.43
C LYS A 35 -7.89 0.12 0.99
N THR A 36 -7.08 1.14 0.71
CA THR A 36 -6.48 1.36 -0.61
C THR A 36 -5.56 0.20 -0.99
N PHE A 37 -4.68 -0.23 -0.08
CA PHE A 37 -3.80 -1.38 -0.34
C PHE A 37 -4.55 -2.69 -0.56
N ARG A 38 -5.65 -2.93 0.17
CA ARG A 38 -6.51 -4.11 -0.04
C ARG A 38 -7.16 -4.09 -1.42
N VAL A 39 -7.69 -2.94 -1.85
CA VAL A 39 -8.27 -2.79 -3.19
C VAL A 39 -7.20 -2.98 -4.25
N ALA A 40 -6.02 -2.36 -4.10
CA ALA A 40 -4.91 -2.52 -5.03
C ALA A 40 -4.50 -4.00 -5.16
N ALA A 41 -4.41 -4.73 -4.05
CA ALA A 41 -4.12 -6.17 -4.07
C ALA A 41 -5.16 -6.96 -4.87
N VAL A 42 -6.46 -6.69 -4.66
CA VAL A 42 -7.53 -7.34 -5.43
C VAL A 42 -7.42 -7.04 -6.92
N VAL A 43 -7.17 -5.78 -7.29
CA VAL A 43 -7.00 -5.38 -8.70
C VAL A 43 -5.83 -6.13 -9.34
N VAL A 44 -4.69 -6.23 -8.64
CA VAL A 44 -3.51 -6.96 -9.15
C VAL A 44 -3.80 -8.45 -9.31
N ILE A 45 -4.50 -9.08 -8.35
CA ILE A 45 -4.90 -10.49 -8.46
C ILE A 45 -5.79 -10.70 -9.69
N ILE A 46 -6.79 -9.85 -9.90
CA ILE A 46 -7.68 -9.94 -11.06
C ILE A 46 -6.89 -9.74 -12.36
N ALA A 47 -5.96 -8.79 -12.40
CA ALA A 47 -5.13 -8.54 -13.57
C ALA A 47 -4.26 -9.76 -13.93
N LEU A 48 -3.60 -10.37 -12.94
CA LEU A 48 -2.78 -11.58 -13.13
C LEU A 48 -3.61 -12.76 -13.65
N LEU A 49 -4.82 -12.96 -13.12
CA LEU A 49 -5.71 -14.02 -13.60
C LEU A 49 -6.28 -13.70 -14.99
N GLY A 50 -6.55 -12.42 -15.29
CA GLY A 50 -6.97 -11.97 -16.61
C GLY A 50 -5.90 -12.22 -17.67
N MET A 51 -4.62 -12.10 -17.30
CA MET A 51 -3.50 -12.40 -18.19
C MET A 51 -3.42 -13.88 -18.60
N LEU A 52 -4.10 -14.81 -17.91
CA LEU A 52 -4.18 -16.22 -18.35
C LEU A 52 -4.89 -16.38 -19.70
N ILE A 53 -5.73 -15.41 -20.08
CA ILE A 53 -6.45 -15.40 -21.35
C ILE A 53 -5.56 -14.71 -22.38
N GLY A 54 -4.87 -15.50 -23.19
CA GLY A 54 -3.92 -14.94 -24.17
C GLY A 54 -3.20 -15.99 -24.99
N ASN A 55 -2.16 -15.54 -25.70
CA ASN A 55 -1.40 -16.34 -26.66
C ASN A 55 -0.31 -17.22 -26.00
N HIS A 56 -0.59 -17.79 -24.83
CA HIS A 56 0.41 -18.60 -24.12
C HIS A 56 0.60 -19.96 -24.82
N SER A 57 1.78 -20.18 -25.39
CA SER A 57 2.16 -21.48 -25.98
C SER A 57 2.65 -22.49 -24.93
N GLY A 58 3.07 -22.02 -23.74
CA GLY A 58 3.62 -22.85 -22.69
C GLY A 58 2.91 -22.63 -21.35
N GLN A 59 2.98 -23.64 -20.47
CA GLN A 59 2.31 -23.58 -19.16
C GLN A 59 3.14 -22.91 -18.06
N VAL A 60 4.43 -22.65 -18.29
CA VAL A 60 5.33 -22.06 -17.29
C VAL A 60 4.85 -20.67 -16.90
N GLU A 61 4.46 -19.84 -17.87
CA GLU A 61 3.90 -18.51 -17.62
C GLU A 61 2.62 -18.57 -16.78
N ASN A 62 1.69 -19.46 -17.16
CA ASN A 62 0.46 -19.68 -16.39
C ASN A 62 0.75 -20.09 -14.94
N LEU A 63 1.76 -20.93 -14.71
CA LEU A 63 2.14 -21.36 -13.37
C LEU A 63 2.62 -20.19 -12.50
N TYR A 64 3.42 -19.27 -13.07
CA TYR A 64 3.85 -18.07 -12.36
C TYR A 64 2.70 -17.09 -12.12
N LEU A 65 1.85 -16.85 -13.11
CA LEU A 65 0.68 -15.97 -12.97
C LEU A 65 -0.25 -16.47 -11.86
N ILE A 66 -0.58 -17.76 -11.87
CA ILE A 66 -1.39 -18.39 -10.82
C ILE A 66 -0.66 -18.38 -9.47
N GLY A 67 0.63 -18.70 -9.46
CA GLY A 67 1.43 -18.73 -8.23
C GLY A 67 1.48 -17.38 -7.53
N PHE A 68 1.73 -16.29 -8.27
CA PHE A 68 1.75 -14.93 -7.70
C PHE A 68 0.35 -14.46 -7.30
N ALA A 69 -0.68 -14.76 -8.10
CA ALA A 69 -2.06 -14.44 -7.73
C ALA A 69 -2.46 -15.15 -6.42
N ALA A 70 -2.12 -16.43 -6.27
CA ALA A 70 -2.37 -17.20 -5.06
C ALA A 70 -1.60 -16.66 -3.85
N ALA A 71 -0.33 -16.31 -4.02
CA ALA A 71 0.49 -15.72 -2.96
C ALA A 71 -0.10 -14.39 -2.46
N LEU A 72 -0.49 -13.48 -3.37
CA LEU A 72 -1.13 -12.21 -3.01
C LEU A 72 -2.49 -12.42 -2.34
N ALA A 73 -3.30 -13.35 -2.84
CA ALA A 73 -4.57 -13.70 -2.21
C ALA A 73 -4.36 -14.22 -0.79
N GLY A 74 -3.36 -15.08 -0.57
CA GLY A 74 -2.99 -15.58 0.76
C GLY A 74 -2.59 -14.46 1.72
N ILE A 75 -1.75 -13.52 1.28
CA ILE A 75 -1.36 -12.34 2.08
C ILE A 75 -2.58 -11.48 2.41
N LEU A 76 -3.47 -11.22 1.44
CA LEU A 76 -4.65 -10.40 1.63
C LEU A 76 -5.62 -11.05 2.64
N ILE A 77 -5.86 -12.36 2.52
CA ILE A 77 -6.68 -13.12 3.46
C ILE A 77 -6.06 -13.07 4.86
N TYR A 78 -4.75 -13.27 4.96
CA TYR A 78 -4.04 -13.17 6.24
C TYR A 78 -4.18 -11.77 6.87
N ASP A 79 -4.03 -10.69 6.10
CA ASP A 79 -4.21 -9.31 6.57
C ASP A 79 -5.64 -9.08 7.09
N VAL A 80 -6.67 -9.56 6.38
CA VAL A 80 -8.07 -9.39 6.80
C VAL A 80 -8.40 -10.18 8.07
N ILE A 81 -7.85 -11.40 8.21
CA ILE A 81 -8.18 -12.29 9.34
C ILE A 81 -7.38 -11.94 10.59
N TYR A 82 -6.05 -11.83 10.49
CA TYR A 82 -5.16 -11.80 11.66
C TYR A 82 -4.83 -10.39 12.16
N ARG A 83 -4.95 -9.34 11.33
CA ARG A 83 -4.72 -7.96 11.77
C ARG A 83 -5.99 -7.32 12.32
N ARG A 84 -6.46 -7.85 13.45
CA ARG A 84 -7.47 -7.21 14.32
C ARG A 84 -6.88 -6.43 15.48
N LYS A 85 -5.56 -6.49 15.69
CA LYS A 85 -4.91 -5.74 16.76
C LYS A 85 -4.46 -4.38 16.23
N PRO A 86 -4.97 -3.26 16.77
CA PRO A 86 -4.33 -1.96 16.54
C PRO A 86 -2.88 -2.06 17.03
N ARG A 87 -1.96 -1.47 16.26
CA ARG A 87 -0.56 -1.38 16.65
C ARG A 87 -0.45 -0.46 17.86
#